data_AF-A0A7C5BDX7-F1
#
_entry.id   AF-A0A7C5BDX7-F1
#
_cell.length_a   1.000
_cell.length_b   1.000
_cell.length_c   1.000
_cell.angle_alpha   90.00
_cell.angle_beta   90.00
_cell.angle_gamma   90.00
#
_symmetry.space_group_name_H-M   'P 1'
#
loop_
_entity.id
_entity.type
_entity.pdbx_description
1 polymer ?
#
loop_
_entity_poly.entity_id
_entity_poly.type
_entity_poly.pdbx_seq_one_letter_code
_entity_poly.pdbx_strand_id
1 'polypeptide(L)'
;GVFVDIFPMLTVPNSDFYKDYYKNIFHLIRQTSAVSLHTPNGANLPDVRQKLVQSLQLMHQGWESNENLVIYGGEMPDVAAYFEYKEIFPLSQVEFEGHKFSAPKNPHHYLGAIYSFNYMELPPIDKRTIHAHKITLVE
;
A
#
# COMPACT_ATOMS: atom_id res chain seq x y z
N GLY A 1 13.23 14.60 3.25
CA GLY A 1 13.87 13.52 2.47
C GLY A 1 12.98 13.19 1.30
N VAL A 2 13.53 12.73 0.18
CA VAL A 2 12.75 11.99 -0.80
C VAL A 2 12.54 10.62 -0.19
N PHE A 3 11.34 10.37 0.32
CA PHE A 3 10.95 9.05 0.81
C PHE A 3 10.39 8.30 -0.38
N VAL A 4 11.15 7.34 -0.91
CA VAL A 4 10.53 6.26 -1.67
C VAL A 4 9.92 5.37 -0.60
N ASP A 5 8.62 5.52 -0.40
CA ASP A 5 7.86 4.75 0.58
C ASP A 5 7.74 3.30 0.07
N ILE A 6 8.84 2.55 0.19
CA ILE A 6 8.87 1.12 -0.11
C ILE A 6 8.26 0.42 1.10
N PHE A 7 6.94 0.32 1.10
CA PHE A 7 6.25 -0.43 2.12
C PHE A 7 6.51 -1.93 1.94
N PRO A 8 6.81 -2.66 3.02
CA PRO A 8 6.81 -4.10 3.00
C PRO A 8 5.50 -4.63 2.41
N MET A 9 5.62 -5.48 1.41
CA MET A 9 4.49 -6.16 0.78
C MET A 9 4.60 -7.65 1.07
N LEU A 10 3.46 -8.28 1.23
CA LEU A 10 3.34 -9.70 1.52
C LEU A 10 2.50 -10.37 0.44
N THR A 11 2.75 -11.64 0.20
CA THR A 11 1.90 -12.50 -0.63
C THR A 11 0.99 -13.37 0.24
N VAL A 12 -0.28 -13.47 -0.15
CA VAL A 12 -1.29 -14.34 0.47
C VAL A 12 -2.10 -15.07 -0.61
N PRO A 13 -2.73 -16.23 -0.31
CA PRO A 13 -3.60 -16.90 -1.27
C PRO A 13 -4.74 -15.99 -1.75
N ASN A 14 -5.09 -16.12 -3.03
CA ASN A 14 -6.28 -15.49 -3.56
C ASN A 14 -7.53 -16.29 -3.17
N SER A 15 -8.02 -16.07 -1.95
CA SER A 15 -9.32 -16.58 -1.51
C SER A 15 -10.08 -15.55 -0.68
N ASP A 16 -11.39 -15.71 -0.59
CA ASP A 16 -12.25 -14.78 0.15
C ASP A 16 -11.91 -14.75 1.63
N PHE A 17 -11.49 -15.87 2.20
CA PHE A 17 -10.99 -15.94 3.58
C PHE A 17 -9.82 -14.98 3.82
N TYR A 18 -8.79 -15.00 2.96
CA TYR A 18 -7.62 -14.13 3.14
C TYR A 18 -7.95 -12.67 2.85
N LYS A 19 -8.84 -12.39 1.89
CA LYS A 19 -9.35 -11.04 1.63
C LYS A 19 -10.07 -10.48 2.85
N ASP A 20 -10.94 -11.25 3.48
CA ASP A 20 -11.69 -10.82 4.67
C ASP A 20 -10.78 -10.70 5.89
N TYR A 21 -9.86 -11.66 6.10
CA TYR A 21 -8.84 -11.58 7.14
C TYR A 21 -8.04 -10.27 7.02
N TYR A 22 -7.55 -9.98 5.80
CA TYR A 22 -6.78 -8.78 5.52
C TYR A 22 -7.57 -7.48 5.79
N LYS A 23 -8.82 -7.39 5.35
CA LYS A 23 -9.69 -6.24 5.63
C LYS A 23 -9.90 -6.05 7.13
N ASN A 24 -10.18 -7.13 7.85
CA ASN A 24 -10.47 -7.10 9.29
C ASN A 24 -9.23 -6.72 10.09
N ILE A 25 -8.06 -7.29 9.78
CA ILE A 25 -6.84 -6.97 10.51
C ILE A 25 -6.38 -5.54 10.25
N PHE A 26 -6.55 -5.01 9.03
CA PHE A 26 -6.29 -3.60 8.74
C PHE A 26 -7.24 -2.66 9.48
N HIS A 27 -8.52 -3.05 9.62
CA HIS A 27 -9.46 -2.33 10.47
C HIS A 27 -8.98 -2.27 11.93
N LEU A 28 -8.55 -3.39 12.51
CA LEU A 28 -8.01 -3.44 13.88
C LEU A 28 -6.70 -2.65 14.02
N ILE A 29 -5.79 -2.74 13.04
CA ILE A 29 -4.54 -1.96 13.04
C ILE A 29 -4.85 -0.46 13.06
N ARG A 30 -5.84 0.02 12.28
CA ARG A 30 -6.28 1.42 12.32
C ARG A 30 -6.84 1.82 13.68
N GLN A 31 -7.73 1.01 14.25
CA GLN A 31 -8.34 1.29 15.55
C GLN A 31 -7.31 1.35 16.69
N THR A 32 -6.24 0.56 16.60
CA THR A 32 -5.18 0.50 17.63
C THR A 32 -4.02 1.46 17.36
N SER A 33 -3.99 2.14 16.21
CA SER A 33 -2.92 3.08 15.85
C SER A 33 -2.97 4.36 16.69
N ALA A 34 -1.84 5.07 16.73
CA ALA A 34 -1.77 6.40 17.32
C ALA A 34 -2.68 7.38 16.57
N VAL A 35 -3.09 8.46 17.24
CA VAL A 35 -3.88 9.52 16.60
C VAL A 35 -3.05 10.21 15.52
N SER A 36 -3.58 10.28 14.30
CA SER A 36 -2.94 10.93 13.15
C SER A 36 -3.99 11.53 12.21
N LEU A 37 -3.54 12.16 11.12
CA LEU A 37 -4.43 12.64 10.04
C LEU A 37 -5.30 11.51 9.47
N HIS A 38 -4.76 10.30 9.36
CA HIS A 38 -5.46 9.15 8.78
C HIS A 38 -6.19 8.29 9.83
N THR A 39 -5.80 8.40 11.10
CA THR A 39 -6.36 7.66 12.23
C THR A 39 -6.81 8.62 13.35
N PRO A 40 -7.77 9.53 13.11
CA PRO A 40 -8.13 10.59 14.06
C PRO A 40 -8.72 10.05 15.38
N ASN A 41 -9.29 8.83 15.35
CA ASN A 41 -9.91 8.17 16.50
C ASN A 41 -9.10 6.93 16.97
N GLY A 42 -7.80 6.89 16.69
CA GLY A 42 -6.95 5.77 17.08
C GLY A 42 -6.79 5.66 18.60
N ALA A 43 -6.90 4.44 19.15
CA ALA A 43 -6.82 4.18 20.59
C ALA A 43 -5.37 4.24 21.15
N ASN A 44 -4.36 4.35 20.28
CA ASN A 44 -2.94 4.39 20.64
C ASN A 44 -2.51 3.20 21.53
N LEU A 45 -2.68 1.98 21.01
CA LEU A 45 -2.33 0.72 21.67
C LEU A 45 -1.14 0.06 20.93
N PRO A 46 0.10 0.55 21.13
CA PRO A 46 1.25 0.14 20.32
C PRO A 46 1.58 -1.36 20.42
N ASP A 47 1.47 -1.96 21.62
CA ASP A 47 1.74 -3.39 21.80
C ASP A 47 0.72 -4.28 21.08
N VAL A 48 -0.56 -3.86 21.07
CA VAL A 48 -1.62 -4.55 20.34
C VAL A 48 -1.39 -4.41 18.86
N ARG A 49 -1.10 -3.19 18.39
CA ARG A 49 -0.78 -2.91 16.99
C ARG A 49 0.40 -3.76 16.50
N GLN A 50 1.47 -3.86 17.30
CA GLN A 50 2.64 -4.66 16.95
C GLN A 50 2.28 -6.14 16.77
N LYS A 51 1.48 -6.71 17.68
CA LYS A 51 1.03 -8.11 17.57
C LYS A 51 0.17 -8.34 16.33
N LEU A 52 -0.71 -7.40 15.99
CA LEU A 52 -1.54 -7.47 14.78
C LEU A 52 -0.67 -7.46 13.51
N VAL A 53 0.29 -6.54 13.42
CA VAL A 53 1.23 -6.48 12.29
C VAL A 53 2.05 -7.77 12.19
N GLN A 54 2.56 -8.29 13.30
CA GLN A 54 3.28 -9.56 13.33
C GLN A 54 2.40 -10.73 12.86
N SER A 55 1.15 -10.81 13.30
CA SER A 55 0.24 -11.87 12.82
C SER A 55 -0.03 -11.80 11.32
N LEU A 56 -0.07 -10.60 10.75
CA LEU A 56 -0.19 -10.43 9.31
C LEU A 56 1.06 -10.91 8.58
N GLN A 57 2.25 -10.58 9.08
CA GLN A 57 3.53 -11.00 8.50
C GLN A 57 3.67 -12.53 8.47
N LEU A 58 3.13 -13.23 9.47
CA LEU A 58 3.11 -14.71 9.51
C LEU A 58 2.27 -15.33 8.38
N MET A 59 1.37 -14.58 7.75
CA MET A 59 0.54 -15.07 6.63
C MET A 59 1.29 -15.05 5.29
N HIS A 60 2.50 -14.50 5.24
CA HIS A 60 3.29 -14.43 4.03
C HIS A 60 3.66 -15.82 3.52
N GLN A 61 3.27 -16.13 2.28
CA GLN A 61 3.55 -17.44 1.66
C GLN A 61 4.79 -17.48 0.76
N GLY A 62 5.61 -16.43 0.76
CA GLY A 62 6.74 -16.31 -0.16
C GLY A 62 6.32 -15.95 -1.59
N TRP A 63 7.29 -15.80 -2.49
CA TRP A 63 7.10 -15.18 -3.81
C TRP A 63 6.97 -16.18 -4.97
N GLU A 64 6.64 -17.44 -4.68
CA GLU A 64 6.74 -18.52 -5.68
C GLU A 64 5.44 -18.78 -6.46
N SER A 65 4.30 -18.24 -6.03
CA SER A 65 2.99 -18.47 -6.66
C SER A 65 2.47 -17.21 -7.35
N ASN A 66 2.22 -17.32 -8.65
CA ASN A 66 1.61 -16.28 -9.49
C ASN A 66 0.10 -16.11 -9.27
N GLU A 67 -0.55 -17.05 -8.58
CA GLU A 67 -1.97 -17.02 -8.23
C GLU A 67 -2.23 -16.27 -6.91
N ASN A 68 -1.17 -15.82 -6.23
CA ASN A 68 -1.30 -15.11 -4.97
C ASN A 68 -1.75 -13.65 -5.18
N LEU A 69 -2.28 -13.08 -4.10
CA LEU A 69 -2.45 -11.66 -3.95
C LEU A 69 -1.21 -11.06 -3.29
N VAL A 70 -0.85 -9.85 -3.70
CA VAL A 70 0.12 -8.98 -3.02
C VAL A 70 -0.67 -7.98 -2.18
N ILE A 71 -0.27 -7.78 -0.93
CA ILE A 71 -0.91 -6.89 0.04
C ILE A 71 0.14 -6.09 0.83
N TYR A 72 -0.25 -4.97 1.43
CA TYR A 72 0.63 -4.24 2.35
C TYR A 72 0.84 -5.00 3.67
N GLY A 73 2.03 -4.83 4.27
CA GLY A 73 2.47 -5.47 5.51
C GLY A 73 1.91 -4.90 6.82
N GLY A 74 0.99 -3.92 6.74
CA GLY A 74 0.36 -3.27 7.91
C GLY A 74 0.86 -1.85 8.19
N GLU A 75 1.79 -1.34 7.38
CA GLU A 75 2.32 0.03 7.44
C GLU A 75 1.34 1.05 6.86
N MET A 76 0.55 0.64 5.85
CA MET A 76 -0.51 1.44 5.24
C MET A 76 -1.91 0.89 5.56
N PRO A 77 -2.34 0.85 6.84
CA PRO A 77 -3.58 0.20 7.20
C PRO A 77 -4.83 0.93 6.66
N ASP A 78 -4.67 2.17 6.19
CA ASP A 78 -5.70 2.97 5.51
C ASP A 78 -5.92 2.56 4.05
N VAL A 79 -4.93 1.90 3.44
CA VAL A 79 -4.97 1.43 2.06
C VAL A 79 -5.12 -0.09 2.07
N ALA A 80 -6.32 -0.56 2.41
CA ALA A 80 -6.66 -1.99 2.42
C ALA A 80 -6.89 -2.54 1.00
N ALA A 81 -5.88 -2.39 0.13
CA ALA A 81 -5.90 -2.85 -1.26
C ALA A 81 -5.16 -4.19 -1.41
N TYR A 82 -5.60 -4.99 -2.37
CA TYR A 82 -4.93 -6.22 -2.78
C TYR A 82 -4.66 -6.18 -4.28
N PHE A 83 -3.54 -6.77 -4.69
CA PHE A 83 -3.08 -6.76 -6.07
C PHE A 83 -2.86 -8.19 -6.57
N GLU A 84 -3.15 -8.48 -7.83
CA GLU A 84 -2.85 -9.79 -8.40
C GLU A 84 -1.34 -9.89 -8.63
N TYR A 85 -0.69 -10.97 -8.18
CA TYR A 85 0.76 -11.11 -8.29
C TYR A 85 1.26 -10.91 -9.72
N LYS A 86 0.59 -11.54 -10.70
CA LYS A 86 0.92 -11.45 -12.13
C LYS A 86 0.80 -10.04 -12.73
N GLU A 87 0.10 -9.13 -12.06
CA GLU A 87 -0.06 -7.71 -12.45
C GLU A 87 1.01 -6.83 -11.79
N ILE A 88 1.67 -7.33 -10.74
CA ILE A 88 2.79 -6.64 -10.08
C ILE A 88 4.13 -7.13 -10.63
N PHE A 89 4.29 -8.44 -10.82
CA PHE A 89 5.56 -9.05 -11.21
C PHE A 89 5.51 -9.74 -12.59
N PRO A 90 6.63 -9.81 -13.33
CA PRO A 90 7.91 -9.15 -13.04
C PRO A 90 7.78 -7.62 -13.12
N LEU A 91 8.63 -6.89 -12.40
CA LEU A 91 8.59 -5.44 -12.41
C LEU A 91 8.87 -4.88 -13.80
N SER A 92 8.26 -3.74 -14.10
CA SER A 92 8.52 -2.93 -15.29
C SER A 92 9.43 -1.75 -14.95
N GLN A 93 9.77 -0.94 -15.95
CA GLN A 93 10.47 0.33 -15.77
C GLN A 93 9.57 1.45 -16.28
N VAL A 94 9.46 2.53 -15.50
CA VAL A 94 8.79 3.77 -15.91
C VAL A 94 9.82 4.90 -15.97
N GLU A 95 9.69 5.77 -16.97
CA GLU A 95 10.50 6.97 -17.08
C GLU A 95 9.79 8.14 -16.39
N PHE A 96 10.52 8.86 -15.55
CA PHE A 96 10.05 10.07 -14.89
C PHE A 96 11.20 11.08 -14.82
N GLU A 97 11.00 12.27 -15.39
CA GLU A 97 12.00 13.35 -15.43
C GLU A 97 13.37 12.90 -15.97
N GLY A 98 13.39 12.02 -16.99
CA GLY A 98 14.61 11.49 -17.61
C GLY A 98 15.30 10.36 -16.83
N HIS A 99 14.78 9.97 -15.67
CA HIS A 99 15.28 8.85 -14.87
C HIS A 99 14.34 7.63 -14.98
N LYS A 100 14.92 6.43 -14.85
CA LYS A 100 14.16 5.17 -14.88
C LYS A 100 13.94 4.64 -13.47
N PHE A 101 12.70 4.28 -13.18
CA PHE A 101 12.29 3.72 -11.88
C PHE A 101 11.59 2.39 -12.08
N SER A 102 11.83 1.46 -11.16
CA SER A 102 11.08 0.20 -11.11
C SER A 102 9.62 0.48 -10.75
N ALA A 103 8.70 -0.12 -11.50
CA ALA A 103 7.26 -0.02 -11.31
C ALA A 103 6.61 -1.40 -11.38
N PRO A 104 5.37 -1.58 -10.90
CA PRO A 104 4.60 -2.79 -11.16
C PRO A 104 4.54 -3.12 -12.65
N LYS A 105 4.41 -4.40 -13.01
CA LYS A 105 4.19 -4.84 -14.39
C LYS A 105 3.05 -4.08 -15.06
N ASN A 106 1.95 -3.91 -14.34
CA ASN A 106 0.77 -3.16 -14.73
C ASN A 106 0.47 -2.06 -13.69
N PRO A 107 0.99 -0.83 -13.89
CA PRO A 107 0.72 0.28 -12.98
C PRO A 107 -0.77 0.64 -12.86
N HIS A 108 -1.57 0.42 -13.90
CA HIS A 108 -3.01 0.71 -13.87
C HIS A 108 -3.75 -0.19 -12.88
N HIS A 109 -3.38 -1.48 -12.80
CA HIS A 109 -3.94 -2.41 -11.80
C HIS A 109 -3.68 -1.92 -10.39
N TYR A 110 -2.44 -1.50 -10.12
CA TYR A 110 -2.03 -0.98 -8.82
C TYR A 110 -2.77 0.31 -8.46
N LEU A 111 -2.75 1.30 -9.35
CA LEU A 111 -3.35 2.62 -9.13
C LEU A 111 -4.88 2.54 -9.03
N GLY A 112 -5.52 1.71 -9.85
CA GLY A 112 -6.97 1.48 -9.79
C GLY A 112 -7.43 0.75 -8.52
N ALA A 113 -6.57 -0.07 -7.91
CA ALA A 113 -6.89 -0.74 -6.65
C ALA A 113 -6.77 0.19 -5.42
N ILE A 114 -5.85 1.16 -5.44
CA ILE A 114 -5.65 2.08 -4.31
C ILE A 114 -6.52 3.35 -4.38
N TYR A 115 -6.90 3.80 -5.58
CA TYR A 115 -7.74 4.98 -5.77
C TYR A 115 -9.16 4.59 -6.15
N SER A 116 -10.14 5.03 -5.36
CA SER A 116 -11.57 4.74 -5.55
C SER A 116 -12.25 5.59 -6.65
N PHE A 117 -11.53 6.55 -7.23
CA PHE A 117 -11.98 7.45 -8.28
C PHE A 117 -11.02 7.38 -9.47
N ASN A 118 -11.37 8.05 -10.57
CA ASN A 118 -10.48 8.15 -11.73
C ASN A 118 -9.19 8.91 -11.35
N TYR A 119 -8.14 8.18 -11.01
CA TYR A 119 -6.89 8.76 -10.52
C TYR A 119 -6.12 9.55 -11.59
N MET A 120 -6.48 9.37 -12.87
CA MET A 120 -5.91 10.14 -13.99
C MET A 120 -6.57 11.51 -14.16
N GLU A 121 -7.70 11.74 -13.49
CA GLU A 121 -8.38 13.03 -13.49
C GLU A 121 -7.81 13.93 -12.40
N LEU A 122 -7.34 15.11 -12.80
CA LEU A 122 -6.84 16.08 -11.84
C LEU A 122 -7.97 16.55 -10.93
N PRO A 123 -7.76 16.64 -9.60
CA PRO A 123 -8.76 17.21 -8.72
C PRO A 123 -9.01 18.70 -9.07
N PRO A 124 -10.20 19.23 -8.72
CA PRO A 124 -10.50 20.66 -8.84
C PRO A 124 -9.41 21.54 -8.22
N ILE A 125 -9.16 22.72 -8.80
CA ILE A 125 -8.04 23.60 -8.40
C ILE A 125 -8.10 23.95 -6.91
N ASP A 126 -9.29 24.25 -6.39
CA ASP A 126 -9.58 24.57 -4.99
C ASP A 126 -9.37 23.40 -4.03
N LYS A 127 -9.28 22.16 -4.55
CA LYS A 127 -9.03 20.94 -3.78
C LYS A 127 -7.59 20.44 -3.90
N ARG A 128 -6.74 21.09 -4.70
CA ARG A 128 -5.32 20.71 -4.85
C ARG A 128 -4.54 21.17 -3.63
N THR A 129 -3.87 20.23 -2.96
CA THR A 129 -2.98 20.50 -1.83
C THR A 129 -1.54 20.19 -2.23
N ILE A 130 -0.60 21.09 -1.93
CA ILE A 130 0.82 20.93 -2.22
C ILE A 130 1.54 20.47 -0.95
N HIS A 131 2.06 19.24 -0.96
CA HIS A 131 2.81 18.69 0.19
C HIS A 131 4.32 18.98 0.12
N ALA A 132 4.87 19.20 -1.08
CA ALA A 132 6.30 19.49 -1.30
C ALA A 132 6.48 20.72 -2.19
N HIS A 133 7.28 21.69 -1.73
CA HIS A 133 7.56 22.91 -2.48
C HIS A 133 8.67 22.73 -3.54
N LYS A 134 9.56 21.76 -3.34
CA LYS A 134 10.66 21.42 -4.25
C LYS A 134 11.03 19.93 -4.10
N ILE A 135 11.27 19.27 -5.22
CA ILE A 135 11.89 17.94 -5.28
C ILE A 135 13.28 18.10 -5.88
N THR A 136 14.27 17.40 -5.35
CA THR A 136 15.65 17.42 -5.88
C THR A 136 16.14 15.99 -5.92
N LEU A 137 16.57 15.55 -7.09
CA LEU A 137 17.26 14.29 -7.28
C LEU A 137 18.74 14.54 -6.99
N VAL A 138 19.29 13.78 -6.06
CA VAL A 138 20.71 13.85 -5.69
C VAL A 138 21.33 12.57 -6.23
N GLU A 139 22.37 12.73 -7.05
CA GLU A 139 23.15 11.60 -7.61
C GLU A 139 24.06 10.96 -6.56
#